data_AF-A0A382QDU5-F1
#
_entry.id   AF-A0A382QDU5-F1
#
_cell.length_a   1.000
_cell.length_b   1.000
_cell.length_c   1.000
_cell.angle_alpha   90.00
_cell.angle_beta   90.00
_cell.angle_gamma   90.00
#
_symmetry.space_group_name_H-M   'P 1'
#
loop_
_entity.id
_entity.type
_entity.pdbx_description
1 polymer ?
#
loop_
_entity_poly.entity_id
_entity_poly.type
_entity_poly.pdbx_seq_one_letter_code
_entity_poly.pdbx_strand_id
1 'polypeptide(L)' 'MSSDPFGARTDIALAEGPTSFYSLTRLEELGLVELDRLPFSIRILLENALRHSGGRYVGEGHVKAVA' A
#
# COMPACT_ATOMS: atom_id res chain seq x y z
N MET A 1 -5.30 -16.08 5.12
CA MET A 1 -3.95 -15.51 4.99
C MET A 1 -4.08 -14.24 4.16
N SER A 2 -3.87 -13.07 4.75
CA SER A 2 -3.88 -11.83 3.98
C SER A 2 -2.70 -11.88 3.03
N SER A 3 -2.96 -11.91 1.72
CA SER A 3 -1.89 -11.84 0.73
C SER A 3 -1.28 -10.43 0.78
N ASP A 4 0.02 -10.32 0.53
CA ASP A 4 0.72 -9.06 0.31
C ASP A 4 1.39 -9.13 -1.07
N PRO A 5 0.61 -8.93 -2.16
CA PRO A 5 1.09 -9.16 -3.52
C PRO A 5 2.25 -8.25 -3.94
N PHE A 6 2.38 -7.08 -3.28
CA PHE A 6 3.40 -6.08 -3.59
C PHE A 6 4.59 -6.12 -2.63
N GLY A 7 4.54 -6.97 -1.58
CA GLY A 7 5.55 -6.97 -0.52
C GLY A 7 5.63 -5.60 0.18
N ALA A 8 4.48 -4.94 0.37
CA ALA A 8 4.40 -3.59 0.90
C ALA A 8 4.20 -3.55 2.41
N ARG A 9 3.85 -4.67 3.06
CA ARG A 9 3.72 -4.73 4.50
C ARG A 9 5.10 -4.56 5.15
N THR A 10 5.20 -3.54 6.00
CA THR A 10 6.41 -3.18 6.73
C THR A 10 6.11 -3.17 8.23
N ASP A 11 6.99 -3.78 9.02
CA ASP A 11 6.90 -3.75 10.48
C ASP A 11 7.71 -2.57 11.03
N ILE A 12 7.20 -1.95 12.10
CA ILE A 12 7.83 -0.81 12.78
C ILE A 12 7.74 -0.99 14.29
N ALA A 13 8.88 -0.77 14.96
CA ALA A 13 8.94 -0.75 16.42
C ALA A 13 8.61 0.66 16.93
N LEU A 14 7.57 0.78 17.76
CA LEU A 14 7.20 2.02 18.44
C LEU A 14 7.41 1.87 19.94
N ALA A 15 7.49 2.99 20.67
CA ALA A 15 7.62 2.98 22.12
C ALA A 15 6.45 2.27 22.83
N GLU A 16 5.26 2.31 22.21
CA GLU A 16 4.03 1.65 22.70
C GLU A 16 3.93 0.17 22.27
N GLY A 17 4.87 -0.31 21.44
CA GLY A 17 4.92 -1.69 20.94
C GLY A 17 5.14 -1.79 19.43
N PRO A 18 5.45 -3.00 18.92
CA PRO A 18 5.59 -3.23 17.49
C PRO A 18 4.23 -3.20 16.79
N THR A 19 4.19 -2.60 15.60
CA THR A 19 3.02 -2.62 14.71
C THR A 19 3.47 -2.77 13.26
N SER A 20 2.52 -2.82 12.33
CA SER A 20 2.80 -2.89 10.90
C SER A 20 1.94 -1.91 10.11
N PHE A 21 2.45 -1.53 8.94
CA PHE A 21 1.76 -0.65 7.99
C PHE A 21 2.07 -1.08 6.56
N TYR A 22 1.33 -0.53 5.59
CA TYR A 22 1.56 -0.77 4.16
C TYR A 22 2.26 0.43 3.55
N SER A 23 3.52 0.26 3.13
CA SER A 23 4.36 1.33 2.60
C SER A 23 3.99 1.66 1.16
N LEU A 24 3.52 2.88 0.91
CA LEU A 24 3.30 3.37 -0.46
C LEU A 24 4.61 3.49 -1.25
N THR A 25 5.72 3.78 -0.59
CA THR A 25 7.05 3.86 -1.23
C THR A 25 7.40 2.55 -1.93
N ARG A 26 6.89 1.41 -1.43
CA ARG A 26 7.09 0.13 -2.11
C ARG A 26 6.52 0.12 -3.53
N LEU A 27 5.39 0.79 -3.77
CA LEU A 27 4.80 0.90 -5.10
C LEU A 27 5.65 1.78 -6.03
N GLU A 28 6.28 2.83 -5.49
CA GLU A 28 7.20 3.71 -6.23
C GLU A 28 8.51 2.98 -6.58
N GLU A 29 9.08 2.20 -5.65
CA GLU A 29 10.23 1.32 -5.90
C GLU A 29 9.95 0.27 -6.99
N LEU A 30 8.71 -0.20 -7.09
CA LEU A 30 8.25 -1.12 -8.13
C LEU A 30 7.95 -0.41 -9.46
N GLY A 31 8.09 0.91 -9.53
CA GLY A 31 7.81 1.72 -10.72
C GLY A 31 6.33 1.82 -11.08
N LEU A 32 5.42 1.62 -10.11
CA LEU A 32 3.97 1.61 -10.34
C LEU A 32 3.32 2.98 -10.16
N VAL A 33 3.98 3.92 -9.48
CA VAL A 33 3.42 5.23 -9.12
C VAL A 33 4.54 6.25 -8.91
N GLU A 34 4.25 7.52 -9.16
CA GLU A 34 5.07 8.67 -8.72
C GLU A 34 4.35 9.38 -7.58
N LEU A 35 4.69 9.08 -6.32
CA LEU A 35 3.90 9.50 -5.16
C LEU A 35 3.83 11.01 -5.01
N ASP A 36 4.91 11.71 -5.35
CA ASP A 36 5.02 13.17 -5.26
C ASP A 36 4.02 13.91 -6.16
N ARG A 37 3.51 13.25 -7.20
CA ARG A 37 2.49 13.82 -8.10
C ARG A 37 1.06 13.56 -7.66
N LEU A 38 0.86 12.65 -6.70
CA LEU A 38 -0.46 12.34 -6.19
C LEU A 38 -0.92 13.36 -5.14
N PRO A 39 -2.14 13.92 -5.28
CA PRO A 39 -2.79 14.66 -4.20
C PRO A 39 -2.89 13.80 -2.94
N PHE A 40 -2.86 14.44 -1.77
CA PHE A 40 -2.87 13.72 -0.48
C PHE A 40 -4.08 12.77 -0.33
N SER A 41 -5.25 13.18 -0.80
CA SER A 41 -6.46 12.34 -0.79
C SER A 41 -6.32 11.07 -1.62
N ILE A 42 -5.62 11.12 -2.75
CA ILE A 42 -5.38 9.95 -3.60
C ILE A 42 -4.41 8.98 -2.93
N ARG A 43 -3.40 9.50 -2.21
CA ARG A 43 -2.49 8.65 -1.42
C ARG A 43 -3.25 7.84 -0.35
N ILE A 44 -4.28 8.42 0.26
CA ILE A 44 -5.15 7.70 1.21
C ILE A 44 -5.91 6.56 0.53
N LEU A 45 -6.52 6.83 -0.63
CA LEU A 45 -7.24 5.80 -1.39
C LEU A 45 -6.31 4.69 -1.89
N LEU A 46 -5.11 5.06 -2.34
CA LEU A 46 -4.09 4.13 -2.80
C LEU A 46 -3.63 3.21 -1.67
N GLU A 47 -3.37 3.75 -0.48
CA GLU A 47 -2.99 2.94 0.68
C GLU A 47 -4.12 2.01 1.09
N ASN A 48 -5.37 2.49 1.07
CA ASN A 48 -6.53 1.65 1.37
C ASN A 48 -6.65 0.48 0.40
N ALA A 49 -6.47 0.73 -0.91
CA ALA A 49 -6.47 -0.32 -1.93
C ALA A 49 -5.30 -1.29 -1.72
N LEU A 50 -4.10 -0.79 -1.41
CA LEU A 50 -2.90 -1.59 -1.18
C LEU A 50 -3.06 -2.52 0.03
N ARG A 51 -3.53 -1.99 1.17
CA ARG A 51 -3.75 -2.75 2.41
C ARG A 51 -4.71 -3.92 2.25
N HIS A 52 -5.72 -3.77 1.40
CA HIS A 52 -6.72 -4.80 1.13
C HIS A 52 -6.39 -5.65 -0.11
N SER A 53 -5.29 -5.34 -0.81
CA SER A 53 -4.89 -6.05 -2.03
C SER A 53 -4.62 -7.54 -1.73
N GLY A 54 -5.09 -8.41 -2.61
CA GLY A 54 -5.04 -9.85 -2.38
C GLY A 54 -6.09 -10.37 -1.39
N GLY A 55 -7.03 -9.51 -0.98
CA GLY A 55 -8.30 -9.91 -0.36
C GLY A 55 -9.37 -10.30 -1.38
N ARG A 56 -10.57 -10.63 -0.89
CA ARG A 56 -11.71 -11.09 -1.73
C ARG A 56 -12.18 -10.06 -2.77
N TYR A 57 -12.09 -8.78 -2.45
CA TYR A 57 -12.71 -7.70 -3.23
C TYR A 57 -11.70 -6.79 -3.94
N VAL A 58 -10.45 -6.78 -3.47
CA VAL A 58 -9.42 -5.86 -3.97
C VAL A 58 -8.24 -6.67 -4.51
N GLY A 59 -8.11 -6.73 -5.84
CA GLY A 59 -6.93 -7.29 -6.51
C GLY A 59 -5.90 -6.22 -6.87
N GLU A 60 -4.75 -6.65 -7.40
CA GLU A 60 -3.66 -5.78 -7.86
C GLU A 60 -4.11 -4.73 -8.88
N GLY A 61 -5.09 -5.06 -9.73
CA GLY A 61 -5.62 -4.14 -10.74
C GLY A 61 -6.25 -2.89 -10.15
N HIS A 62 -6.88 -2.98 -8.97
CA HIS A 62 -7.44 -1.80 -8.30
C HIS A 62 -6.35 -0.89 -7.75
N VAL A 63 -5.24 -1.46 -7.25
CA VAL A 63 -4.08 -0.68 -6.79
C VAL A 63 -3.47 0.07 -7.97
N LYS A 64 -3.25 -0.61 -9.09
CA LYS A 64 -2.72 -0.04 -10.34
C LYS A 64 -3.64 1.00 -10.98
N ALA A 65 -4.94 0.98 -10.69
CA ALA A 65 -5.90 1.95 -11.21
C ALA A 65 -5.93 3.26 -10.41
N VAL A 66 -5.49 3.23 -9.15
CA VAL A 66 -5.42 4.42 -8.28
C VAL A 66 -4.03 5.07 -8.31
N ALA A 67 -2.99 4.25 -8.53
CA ALA A 67 -1.60 4.65 -8.75
C ALA A 67 -1.45 5.49 -10.03
#